data_AF-A0A1Y3EQ02-F1
#
_entry.id   AF-A0A1Y3EQ02-F1
#
_cell.length_a   1.000
_cell.length_b   1.000
_cell.length_c   1.000
_cell.angle_alpha   90.00
_cell.angle_beta   90.00
_cell.angle_gamma   90.00
#
_symmetry.space_group_name_H-M   'P 1'
#
loop_
_entity.id
_entity.type
_entity.pdbx_description
1 polymer ?
#
loop_
_entity_poly.entity_id
_entity_poly.type
_entity_poly.pdbx_seq_one_letter_code
_entity_poly.pdbx_strand_id
1 'polypeptide(L)'
;MICEKYFSVEISIAELCEKLKAPYKEIERSLNFWFQAGVLGSKKNANWYLRPSSNWVSQACIGRRPCEEIGIEDEFAISEEDGEDAINEYILSLEEYWPTMRGWFQRFESLTPDRAYLMLKILVRQKEMLTVDIVKRYFQMKLEQGALISDNDAYKIRH
;
A
#
# COMPACT_ATOMS: atom_id res chain seq x y z
N MET A 1 10.23 35.18 -20.79
CA MET A 1 10.86 33.85 -20.71
C MET A 1 11.46 33.72 -19.33
N ILE A 2 10.82 32.95 -18.45
CA ILE A 2 11.37 32.64 -17.12
C ILE A 2 11.25 31.13 -16.97
N CYS A 3 12.34 30.40 -17.14
CA CYS A 3 12.53 29.04 -16.64
C CYS A 3 14.05 28.83 -16.57
N GLU A 4 14.71 28.29 -15.57
CA GLU A 4 14.38 27.83 -14.22
C GLU A 4 15.77 27.79 -13.56
N LYS A 5 15.97 28.48 -12.43
CA LYS A 5 17.19 28.28 -11.63
C LYS A 5 17.09 26.88 -11.01
N TYR A 6 17.82 25.91 -11.57
CA TYR A 6 17.94 24.58 -10.99
C TYR A 6 18.47 24.68 -9.56
N PHE A 7 17.61 24.45 -8.57
CA PHE A 7 18.01 24.23 -7.18
C PHE A 7 18.72 22.87 -7.11
N SER A 8 20.05 22.85 -7.24
CA SER A 8 20.84 21.65 -6.99
C SER A 8 21.05 21.48 -5.49
N VAL A 9 20.00 21.11 -4.76
CA VAL A 9 20.12 20.72 -3.36
C VAL A 9 20.76 19.33 -3.33
N GLU A 10 22.01 19.28 -2.88
CA GLU A 10 22.70 18.02 -2.57
C GLU A 10 22.65 17.81 -1.05
N ILE A 11 22.26 16.62 -0.61
CA ILE A 11 22.09 16.31 0.81
C ILE A 11 22.62 14.91 1.15
N SER A 12 23.23 14.78 2.31
CA SER A 12 23.69 13.48 2.82
C SER A 12 22.61 12.76 3.62
N ILE A 13 22.71 11.44 3.77
CA ILE A 13 21.79 10.65 4.61
C ILE A 13 21.87 11.10 6.07
N ALA A 14 23.07 11.43 6.57
CA ALA A 14 23.26 11.91 7.94
C ALA A 14 22.48 13.20 8.20
N GLU A 15 22.57 14.15 7.27
CA GLU A 15 21.85 15.42 7.36
C GLU A 15 20.32 15.23 7.28
N LEU A 16 19.85 14.27 6.47
CA LEU A 16 18.44 13.90 6.42
C LEU A 16 17.96 13.24 7.72
N CYS A 17 18.77 12.40 8.34
CA CYS A 17 18.44 11.77 9.62
C CYS A 17 18.28 12.83 10.72
N GLU A 18 19.18 13.83 10.77
CA GLU A 18 19.11 14.93 11.73
C GLU A 18 17.88 15.82 11.51
N LYS A 19 17.60 16.19 10.25
CA LYS A 19 16.47 17.07 9.91
C LYS A 19 15.12 16.40 10.11
N LEU A 20 14.99 15.13 9.72
CA LEU A 20 13.73 14.38 9.78
C LEU A 20 13.54 13.62 11.09
N LYS A 21 14.55 13.61 11.97
CA LYS A 21 14.57 12.85 13.23
C LYS A 21 14.17 11.39 13.03
N ALA A 22 14.66 10.78 11.96
CA ALA A 22 14.31 9.43 11.54
C ALA A 22 15.52 8.50 11.51
N PRO A 23 15.34 7.18 11.73
CA PRO A 23 16.44 6.22 11.68
C PRO A 23 17.10 6.14 10.29
N TYR A 24 18.42 5.98 10.28
CA TYR A 24 19.22 5.85 9.05
C TYR A 24 18.65 4.84 8.05
N LYS A 25 18.27 3.65 8.52
CA LYS A 25 17.73 2.59 7.66
C LYS A 25 16.40 2.95 6.99
N GLU A 26 15.60 3.81 7.63
CA GLU A 26 14.33 4.25 7.05
C GLU A 26 14.57 5.31 5.99
N ILE A 27 15.46 6.27 6.26
CA ILE A 27 15.89 7.27 5.28
C ILE A 27 16.55 6.59 4.06
N GLU A 28 17.44 5.64 4.29
CA GLU A 28 18.12 4.88 3.23
C GLU A 28 17.13 4.10 2.34
N ARG A 29 16.11 3.47 2.93
CA ARG A 29 15.04 2.78 2.16
C ARG A 29 14.25 3.76 1.30
N SER A 30 13.86 4.90 1.86
CA SER A 30 13.11 5.93 1.14
C SER A 30 13.93 6.54 0.01
N LEU A 31 15.20 6.82 0.22
CA LEU A 31 16.09 7.36 -0.83
C LEU A 31 16.30 6.37 -1.97
N ASN A 32 16.50 5.08 -1.65
CA ASN A 32 16.62 4.04 -2.67
C ASN A 32 15.34 3.88 -3.50
N PHE A 33 14.17 4.02 -2.88
CA PHE A 33 12.90 4.03 -3.59
C PHE A 33 12.84 5.17 -4.62
N TRP A 34 13.13 6.41 -4.21
CA TRP A 34 13.12 7.56 -5.13
C TRP A 34 14.22 7.55 -6.18
N PHE A 35 15.34 6.91 -5.88
CA PHE A 35 16.41 6.67 -6.85
C PHE A 35 16.00 5.70 -7.94
N GLN A 36 15.37 4.58 -7.56
CA GLN A 36 14.78 3.64 -8.52
C GLN A 36 13.68 4.29 -9.36
N ALA A 37 12.95 5.26 -8.78
CA ALA A 37 11.96 6.04 -9.50
C ALA A 37 12.53 7.04 -10.52
N GLY A 38 13.85 7.21 -10.56
CA GLY A 38 14.52 8.20 -11.41
C GLY A 38 14.34 9.64 -10.92
N VAL A 39 13.74 9.84 -9.75
CA VAL A 39 13.52 11.15 -9.12
C VAL A 39 14.82 11.63 -8.45
N LEU A 40 15.54 10.74 -7.77
CA LEU A 40 16.83 11.07 -7.15
C LEU A 40 18.02 10.49 -7.93
N GLY A 41 19.15 11.19 -7.85
CA GLY A 41 20.47 10.69 -8.20
C GLY A 41 21.35 10.57 -6.96
N SER A 42 22.42 9.78 -7.07
CA SER A 42 23.42 9.61 -6.01
C SER A 42 24.82 9.82 -6.60
N LYS A 43 25.68 10.54 -5.88
CA LYS A 43 27.11 10.70 -6.20
C LYS A 43 27.95 9.73 -5.37
N LYS A 44 29.22 9.55 -5.76
CA LYS A 44 30.19 8.61 -5.15
C LYS A 44 30.35 8.70 -3.61
N ASN A 45 29.90 9.79 -2.99
CA ASN A 45 29.97 10.01 -1.54
C ASN A 45 28.63 9.82 -0.81
N ALA A 46 27.67 9.10 -1.40
CA ALA A 46 26.31 8.91 -0.85
C ALA A 46 25.53 10.23 -0.62
N ASN A 47 25.90 11.28 -1.35
CA ASN A 47 25.11 12.51 -1.43
C ASN A 47 24.04 12.33 -2.51
N TRP A 48 22.82 12.70 -2.14
CA TRP A 48 21.62 12.57 -2.95
C TRP A 48 21.21 13.93 -3.51
N TYR A 49 20.69 13.93 -4.73
CA TYR A 49 20.23 15.14 -5.40
C TYR A 49 18.98 14.86 -6.22
N LEU A 50 18.15 15.90 -6.40
CA LEU A 50 16.96 15.82 -7.23
C LEU A 50 17.34 15.87 -8.72
N ARG A 51 16.86 14.91 -9.52
CA ARG A 51 17.02 14.93 -10.97
C ARG A 51 15.93 15.82 -11.60
N PRO A 52 16.20 16.43 -12.77
CA PRO A 52 15.18 17.14 -13.54
C PRO A 52 13.94 16.26 -13.77
N SER A 53 12.75 16.86 -13.72
CA SER A 53 11.47 16.17 -13.90
C SER A 53 11.36 15.43 -15.24
N SER A 54 12.07 15.89 -16.27
CA SER A 54 12.17 15.22 -17.58
C SER A 54 12.81 13.83 -17.52
N ASN A 55 13.53 13.51 -16.45
CA ASN A 55 14.24 12.23 -16.27
C ASN A 55 13.49 11.26 -15.34
N TRP A 56 12.33 11.66 -14.83
CA TRP A 56 11.55 10.82 -13.93
C TRP A 56 10.88 9.72 -14.75
N VAL A 57 11.01 8.47 -14.31
CA VAL A 57 10.48 7.34 -15.07
C VAL A 57 9.05 7.10 -14.61
N SER A 58 8.06 7.34 -15.49
CA SER A 58 6.63 7.08 -15.21
C SER A 58 6.32 5.63 -14.82
N GLN A 59 7.27 4.71 -15.00
CA GLN A 59 7.17 3.29 -14.64
C GLN A 59 7.62 2.96 -13.21
N ALA A 60 8.10 3.92 -12.42
CA ALA A 60 8.33 3.73 -10.99
C ALA A 60 7.06 3.38 -10.21
N CYS A 61 5.89 3.63 -10.81
CA CYS A 61 4.57 3.30 -10.28
C CYS A 61 4.12 1.86 -10.61
N ILE A 62 4.92 1.06 -11.34
CA ILE A 62 4.62 -0.35 -11.59
C ILE A 62 5.16 -1.17 -10.40
N GLY A 63 4.38 -1.23 -9.31
CA GLY A 63 4.54 -2.24 -8.25
C GLY A 63 4.54 -1.73 -6.80
N ARG A 64 4.87 -0.47 -6.54
CA ARG A 64 4.62 0.24 -5.27
C ARG A 64 4.43 1.72 -5.59
N ARG A 65 3.33 2.32 -5.16
CA ARG A 65 3.10 3.74 -5.43
C ARG A 65 4.15 4.63 -4.73
N PRO A 66 4.49 5.77 -5.36
CA PRO A 66 5.24 6.86 -4.75
C PRO A 66 4.40 7.61 -3.71
N CYS A 67 5.05 8.09 -2.65
CA CYS A 67 4.58 9.11 -1.70
C CYS A 67 3.12 8.96 -1.23
N GLU A 68 2.89 8.19 -0.16
CA GLU A 68 1.82 8.56 0.77
C GLU A 68 2.36 9.67 1.68
N GLU A 69 1.93 10.91 1.43
CA GLU A 69 1.92 11.95 2.45
C GLU A 69 1.08 11.43 3.62
N ILE A 70 1.72 11.31 4.79
CA ILE A 70 0.99 11.13 6.05
C ILE A 70 0.32 12.48 6.32
N GLY A 71 -0.95 12.61 5.96
CA GLY A 71 -1.69 13.85 6.23
C GLY A 71 -3.07 13.91 5.61
N ILE A 72 -4.06 13.68 6.49
CA ILE A 72 -5.46 14.13 6.42
C ILE A 72 -6.38 13.21 5.60
N GLU A 73 -7.27 12.56 6.34
CA GLU A 73 -8.48 11.90 5.89
C GLU A 73 -9.29 12.88 5.02
N ASP A 74 -9.32 12.64 3.71
CA ASP A 74 -10.41 13.14 2.88
C ASP A 74 -11.51 12.09 2.90
N GLU A 75 -12.52 12.34 3.75
CA GLU A 75 -13.86 11.79 3.64
C GLU A 75 -14.38 12.04 2.22
N PHE A 76 -14.23 11.05 1.33
CA PHE A 76 -14.99 11.02 0.11
C PHE A 76 -16.45 10.75 0.47
N ALA A 77 -17.26 11.82 0.45
CA ALA A 77 -18.71 11.73 0.42
C ALA A 77 -19.13 11.08 -0.91
N ILE A 78 -19.26 9.76 -0.91
CA ILE A 78 -19.90 9.00 -1.99
C ILE A 78 -21.40 8.96 -1.64
N SER A 79 -22.26 9.38 -2.57
CA SER A 79 -23.71 9.29 -2.42
C SER A 79 -24.14 7.86 -2.08
N GLU A 80 -24.94 7.71 -1.01
CA GLU A 80 -25.17 6.45 -0.28
C GLU A 80 -25.76 5.29 -1.11
N GLU A 81 -26.40 5.57 -2.26
CA GLU A 81 -27.08 4.54 -3.06
C GLU A 81 -26.18 3.91 -4.14
N ASP A 82 -25.27 4.68 -4.76
CA ASP A 82 -24.29 4.16 -5.75
C ASP A 82 -23.04 3.55 -5.08
N GLY A 83 -22.79 3.90 -3.81
CA GLY A 83 -21.62 3.41 -3.06
C GLY A 83 -21.71 1.94 -2.66
N GLU A 84 -22.90 1.45 -2.31
CA GLU A 84 -23.09 0.10 -1.78
C GLU A 84 -22.98 -0.98 -2.88
N ASP A 85 -23.50 -0.71 -4.07
CA ASP A 85 -23.34 -1.61 -5.23
C ASP A 85 -21.87 -1.72 -5.65
N ALA A 86 -21.15 -0.60 -5.70
CA ALA A 86 -19.71 -0.61 -5.99
C ALA A 86 -18.89 -1.36 -4.92
N ILE A 87 -19.27 -1.26 -3.64
CA ILE A 87 -18.66 -2.02 -2.55
C ILE A 87 -18.94 -3.52 -2.72
N ASN A 88 -20.17 -3.90 -3.06
CA ASN A 88 -20.54 -5.30 -3.28
C ASN A 88 -19.81 -5.91 -4.48
N GLU A 89 -19.74 -5.19 -5.61
CA GLU A 89 -18.93 -5.60 -6.76
C GLU A 89 -17.45 -5.77 -6.39
N TYR A 90 -16.91 -4.86 -5.58
CA TYR A 90 -15.54 -4.95 -5.11
C TYR A 90 -15.33 -6.16 -4.19
N ILE A 91 -16.24 -6.45 -3.26
CA ILE A 91 -16.20 -7.66 -2.41
C ILE A 91 -16.17 -8.91 -3.27
N LEU A 92 -17.00 -8.98 -4.32
CA LEU A 92 -17.02 -10.11 -5.25
C LEU A 92 -15.71 -10.22 -6.05
N SER A 93 -15.07 -9.09 -6.40
CA SER A 93 -13.78 -9.10 -7.07
C SER A 93 -12.67 -9.77 -6.25
N LEU A 94 -12.79 -9.79 -4.91
CA LEU A 94 -11.82 -10.44 -4.03
C LEU A 94 -11.75 -11.97 -4.20
N GLU A 95 -12.73 -12.59 -4.87
CA GLU A 95 -12.70 -14.01 -5.25
C GLU A 95 -11.44 -14.39 -6.03
N GLU A 96 -10.87 -13.49 -6.83
CA GLU A 96 -9.64 -13.77 -7.59
C GLU A 96 -8.46 -14.11 -6.66
N TYR A 97 -8.49 -13.61 -5.42
CA TYR A 97 -7.45 -13.86 -4.41
C TYR A 97 -7.79 -15.03 -3.47
N TRP A 98 -8.97 -15.65 -3.59
CA TRP A 98 -9.41 -16.74 -2.71
C TRP A 98 -8.43 -17.93 -2.65
N PRO A 99 -7.85 -18.42 -3.75
CA PRO A 99 -6.86 -19.50 -3.69
C PRO A 99 -5.65 -19.15 -2.82
N THR A 100 -5.22 -17.89 -2.86
CA THR A 100 -4.10 -17.39 -2.05
C THR A 100 -4.50 -17.29 -0.58
N MET A 101 -5.68 -16.72 -0.29
CA MET A 101 -6.21 -16.61 1.08
C MET A 101 -6.40 -17.99 1.72
N ARG A 102 -6.91 -18.96 0.97
CA ARG A 102 -7.03 -20.35 1.43
C ARG A 102 -5.68 -20.91 1.87
N GLY A 103 -4.63 -20.65 1.09
CA GLY A 103 -3.25 -21.04 1.45
C GLY A 103 -2.76 -20.38 2.74
N TRP A 104 -3.24 -19.19 3.10
CA TRP A 104 -2.94 -18.56 4.38
C TRP A 104 -3.67 -19.25 5.53
N PHE A 105 -4.97 -19.54 5.41
CA PHE A 105 -5.71 -20.27 6.44
C PHE A 105 -5.12 -21.67 6.70
N GLN A 106 -4.62 -22.35 5.66
CA GLN A 106 -3.92 -23.63 5.81
C GLN A 106 -2.58 -23.51 6.55
N ARG A 107 -1.91 -22.35 6.49
CA ARG A 107 -0.61 -22.12 7.12
C ARG A 107 -0.71 -21.55 8.52
N PHE A 108 -1.70 -20.70 8.78
CA PHE A 108 -1.85 -19.97 10.05
C PHE A 108 -2.95 -20.54 10.94
N GLU A 109 -3.68 -21.55 10.47
CA GLU A 109 -4.84 -22.22 11.10
C GLU A 109 -6.06 -21.30 11.31
N SER A 110 -5.84 -20.02 11.62
CA SER A 110 -6.86 -18.97 11.76
C SER A 110 -6.34 -17.61 11.33
N LEU A 111 -7.24 -16.74 10.86
CA LEU A 111 -6.93 -15.35 10.55
C LEU A 111 -8.05 -14.42 11.03
N THR A 112 -7.65 -13.35 11.70
CA THR A 112 -8.53 -12.20 11.96
C THR A 112 -8.62 -11.32 10.70
N PRO A 113 -9.74 -10.62 10.47
CA PRO A 113 -9.90 -9.68 9.37
C PRO A 113 -8.77 -8.64 9.27
N ASP A 114 -8.29 -8.10 10.38
CA ASP A 114 -7.20 -7.11 10.40
C ASP A 114 -5.88 -7.65 9.81
N ARG A 115 -5.51 -8.88 10.18
CA ARG A 115 -4.34 -9.55 9.63
C ARG A 115 -4.50 -9.84 8.15
N ALA A 116 -5.67 -10.33 7.75
CA ALA A 116 -5.98 -10.58 6.35
C ALA A 116 -5.98 -9.29 5.53
N TYR A 117 -6.49 -8.18 6.07
CA TYR A 117 -6.43 -6.85 5.47
C TYR A 117 -4.99 -6.43 5.18
N LEU A 118 -4.10 -6.51 6.16
CA LEU A 118 -2.69 -6.14 5.97
C LEU A 118 -2.01 -6.99 4.88
N MET A 119 -2.35 -8.27 4.81
CA MET A 119 -1.81 -9.18 3.79
C MET A 119 -2.40 -8.93 2.40
N LEU A 120 -3.73 -8.74 2.31
CA LEU A 120 -4.43 -8.43 1.07
C LEU A 120 -4.00 -7.09 0.49
N LYS A 121 -3.73 -6.09 1.33
CA LYS A 121 -3.22 -4.77 0.90
C LYS A 121 -1.91 -4.87 0.12
N ILE A 122 -1.16 -5.96 0.25
CA ILE A 122 0.05 -6.20 -0.57
C ILE A 122 -0.33 -6.65 -1.99
N LEU A 123 -1.40 -7.44 -2.13
CA LEU A 123 -1.78 -8.15 -3.34
C LEU A 123 -2.80 -7.42 -4.21
N VAL A 124 -3.82 -6.81 -3.61
CA VAL A 124 -4.97 -6.28 -4.35
C VAL A 124 -4.59 -5.07 -5.19
N ARG A 125 -5.22 -4.95 -6.37
CA ARG A 125 -4.95 -3.84 -7.31
C ARG A 125 -5.54 -2.50 -6.85
N GLN A 126 -6.78 -2.50 -6.37
CA GLN A 126 -7.48 -1.32 -5.87
C GLN A 126 -7.37 -1.29 -4.34
N LYS A 127 -6.24 -0.83 -3.82
CA LYS A 127 -5.92 -0.87 -2.37
C LYS A 127 -6.70 0.15 -1.56
N GLU A 128 -7.16 1.21 -2.23
CA GLU A 128 -7.88 2.34 -1.66
C GLU A 128 -9.28 1.95 -1.22
N MET A 129 -9.92 1.05 -1.97
CA MET A 129 -11.22 0.51 -1.61
C MET A 129 -11.12 -0.52 -0.49
N LEU A 130 -9.99 -1.22 -0.36
CA LEU A 130 -9.82 -2.24 0.66
C LEU A 130 -9.81 -1.62 2.06
N THR A 131 -10.77 -2.00 2.89
CA THR A 131 -10.83 -1.67 4.32
C THR A 131 -10.96 -2.96 5.14
N VAL A 132 -10.72 -2.87 6.46
CA VAL A 132 -10.96 -4.01 7.37
C VAL A 132 -12.43 -4.43 7.33
N ASP A 133 -13.36 -3.49 7.17
CA ASP A 133 -14.79 -3.78 7.07
C ASP A 133 -15.13 -4.58 5.80
N ILE A 134 -14.56 -4.21 4.65
CA ILE A 134 -14.70 -5.00 3.42
C ILE A 134 -14.18 -6.43 3.60
N VAL A 135 -13.04 -6.60 4.29
CA VAL A 135 -12.50 -7.94 4.58
C VAL A 135 -13.43 -8.72 5.52
N LYS A 136 -14.02 -8.07 6.52
CA LYS A 136 -15.05 -8.69 7.39
C LYS A 136 -16.25 -9.15 6.59
N ARG A 137 -16.80 -8.29 5.73
CA ARG A 137 -17.94 -8.61 4.84
C ARG A 137 -17.60 -9.76 3.90
N TYR A 138 -16.39 -9.77 3.33
CA TYR A 138 -15.92 -10.86 2.49
C TYR A 138 -15.79 -12.19 3.26
N PHE A 139 -15.24 -12.17 4.47
CA PHE A 139 -15.14 -13.36 5.32
C PHE A 139 -16.51 -13.87 5.76
N GLN A 140 -17.45 -12.96 6.03
CA GLN A 140 -18.83 -13.29 6.32
C GLN A 140 -19.50 -14.00 5.12
N MET A 141 -19.33 -13.46 3.91
CA MET A 141 -19.77 -14.13 2.68
C MET A 141 -19.18 -15.55 2.55
N LYS A 142 -17.89 -15.73 2.88
CA LYS A 142 -17.25 -17.06 2.87
C LYS A 142 -17.74 -18.01 3.96
N LEU A 143 -18.14 -17.47 5.11
CA LEU A 143 -18.77 -18.23 6.17
C LEU A 143 -20.14 -18.73 5.73
N GLU A 144 -20.95 -17.87 5.10
CA GLU A 144 -22.27 -18.21 4.57
C GLU A 144 -22.22 -19.25 3.44
N GLN A 145 -21.18 -19.19 2.60
CA GLN A 145 -20.88 -20.21 1.59
C GLN A 145 -20.37 -21.54 2.20
N GLY A 146 -20.12 -21.58 3.50
CA GLY A 146 -19.60 -22.75 4.21
C GLY A 146 -18.11 -23.02 3.98
N ALA A 147 -17.36 -22.06 3.42
CA ALA A 147 -15.93 -22.19 3.18
C ALA A 147 -15.09 -21.87 4.43
N LEU A 148 -15.61 -21.00 5.31
CA LEU A 148 -15.00 -20.63 6.59
C LEU A 148 -15.91 -20.99 7.76
N ILE A 149 -15.31 -21.11 8.94
CA ILE A 149 -15.97 -21.14 10.25
C ILE A 149 -15.42 -19.99 11.11
N SER A 150 -16.25 -19.46 12.00
CA SER A 150 -15.84 -18.45 12.97
C SER A 150 -15.38 -19.10 14.28
N ASP A 151 -14.30 -18.59 14.86
CA ASP A 151 -13.77 -18.98 16.17
C ASP A 151 -13.17 -17.74 16.85
N ASN A 152 -13.86 -17.21 17.86
CA ASN A 152 -13.40 -16.11 18.72
C ASN A 152 -12.76 -14.94 17.94
N ASP A 153 -13.56 -14.27 17.10
CA ASP A 153 -13.19 -13.13 16.24
C ASP A 153 -12.16 -13.43 15.13
N ALA A 154 -11.75 -14.69 14.99
CA ALA A 154 -10.96 -15.19 13.87
C ALA A 154 -11.78 -16.14 12.99
N TYR A 155 -11.30 -16.35 11.77
CA TYR A 155 -11.89 -17.28 10.80
C TYR A 155 -10.92 -18.42 10.54
N LYS A 156 -11.46 -19.61 10.28
CA LYS A 156 -10.70 -20.82 9.95
C LYS A 156 -11.30 -21.50 8.73
N ILE A 157 -10.50 -22.27 8.01
CA ILE A 157 -11.03 -23.07 6.89
C ILE A 157 -11.94 -24.18 7.44
N ARG A 158 -13.08 -24.42 6.78
CA ARG A 158 -13.88 -25.60 7.08
C ARG A 158 -13.21 -26.82 6.43
N HIS A 159 -12.89 -27.83 7.24
CA HIS A 159 -12.37 -29.12 6.76
C HIS A 159 -13.47 -29.99 6.18
#